data_AF-A0A645GTN2-F1
#
_entry.id   AF-A0A645GTN2-F1
#
_cell.length_a   1.000
_cell.length_b   1.000
_cell.length_c   1.000
_cell.angle_alpha   90.00
_cell.angle_beta   90.00
_cell.angle_gamma   90.00
#
_symmetry.space_group_name_H-M   'P 1'
#
loop_
_entity.id
_entity.type
_entity.pdbx_description
1 polymer ?
#
loop_
_entity_poly.entity_id
_entity_poly.type
_entity_poly.pdbx_seq_one_letter_code
_entity_poly.pdbx_strand_id
1 'polypeptide(L)'
;MRRQTGLRKDAENKVQLNLTPKYLLISPELETLARQILYSDTDITATNPGVINPLKGVFEPVVIPHITDWSWYLAASASEIDTVEVAFLNGQQSPTIEQMPGWNTDGMEYKVRVDFGVWCYEYRGMYKNAGAQPA
;
A
#
# COMPACT_ATOMS: atom_id res chain seq x y z
N MET A 1 -13.03 1.16 -7.04
CA MET A 1 -12.21 -0.04 -7.25
C MET A 1 -12.99 -1.24 -7.81
N ARG A 2 -14.05 -1.74 -7.15
CA ARG A 2 -14.84 -2.91 -7.63
C ARG A 2 -15.62 -2.75 -8.96
N ARG A 3 -15.61 -1.56 -9.57
CA ARG A 3 -16.26 -1.25 -10.87
C ARG A 3 -15.23 -0.88 -11.94
N GLN A 4 -13.97 -1.25 -11.75
CA GLN A 4 -12.89 -1.03 -12.73
C GLN A 4 -13.18 -1.82 -14.01
N THR A 5 -12.68 -1.34 -15.15
CA THR A 5 -12.86 -2.00 -16.45
C THR A 5 -11.51 -2.19 -17.14
N GLY A 6 -11.42 -3.25 -17.96
CA GLY A 6 -10.19 -3.61 -18.68
C GLY A 6 -9.79 -2.64 -19.80
N LEU A 7 -8.59 -2.87 -20.37
CA LEU A 7 -7.97 -2.04 -21.42
C LEU A 7 -8.53 -2.24 -22.83
N ARG A 8 -9.35 -3.27 -23.06
CA ARG A 8 -9.86 -3.58 -24.40
C ARG A 8 -10.70 -2.41 -24.94
N LYS A 9 -10.23 -1.81 -26.05
CA LYS A 9 -10.89 -0.69 -26.74
C LYS A 9 -12.11 -1.13 -27.54
N ASP A 10 -12.13 -2.39 -27.99
CA ASP A 10 -13.21 -2.97 -28.78
C ASP A 10 -14.19 -3.66 -27.83
N ALA A 11 -15.13 -2.92 -27.26
CA ALA A 11 -16.05 -3.53 -26.31
C ALA A 11 -17.36 -2.76 -26.19
N GLU A 12 -18.36 -3.15 -26.99
CA GLU A 12 -19.78 -2.98 -26.64
C GLU A 12 -20.10 -3.58 -25.26
N ASN A 13 -19.23 -4.46 -24.73
CA ASN A 13 -19.26 -4.98 -23.36
C ASN A 13 -17.89 -4.83 -22.66
N LYS A 14 -17.64 -3.69 -22.01
CA LYS A 14 -16.43 -3.51 -21.18
C LYS A 14 -16.33 -4.62 -20.14
N VAL A 15 -15.24 -5.38 -20.15
CA VAL A 15 -15.00 -6.42 -19.15
C VAL A 15 -14.80 -5.76 -17.79
N GLN A 16 -15.66 -6.10 -16.83
CA GLN A 16 -15.54 -5.64 -15.45
C GLN A 16 -14.42 -6.40 -14.75
N LEU A 17 -13.54 -5.67 -14.10
CA LEU A 17 -12.46 -6.22 -13.29
C LEU A 17 -12.95 -6.26 -11.85
N ASN A 18 -13.22 -7.46 -11.34
CA ASN A 18 -13.66 -7.70 -9.97
C ASN A 18 -12.49 -7.62 -8.97
N LEU A 19 -11.76 -6.51 -9.00
CA LEU A 19 -10.62 -6.29 -8.12
C LEU A 19 -11.09 -5.92 -6.73
N THR A 20 -10.60 -6.64 -5.72
CA THR A 20 -11.01 -6.44 -4.34
C THR A 20 -9.86 -5.79 -3.55
N PRO A 21 -10.09 -4.61 -2.94
CA PRO A 21 -9.07 -4.03 -2.08
C PRO A 21 -8.82 -4.92 -0.87
N LYS A 22 -7.55 -5.10 -0.53
CA LYS A 22 -7.10 -5.88 0.64
C LYS A 22 -6.38 -4.99 1.65
N TYR A 23 -5.54 -4.06 1.18
CA TYR A 23 -4.75 -3.21 2.05
C TYR A 23 -5.38 -1.82 2.18
N LEU A 24 -5.43 -1.31 3.39
CA LEU A 24 -5.81 0.07 3.71
C LEU A 24 -4.57 0.82 4.15
N LEU A 25 -4.07 1.74 3.31
CA LEU A 25 -2.90 2.56 3.62
C LEU A 25 -3.36 3.89 4.21
N ILE A 26 -2.86 4.22 5.39
CA ILE A 26 -3.29 5.38 6.18
C ILE A 26 -2.11 6.07 6.85
N SER A 27 -2.32 7.31 7.27
CA SER A 27 -1.40 8.03 8.13
C SER A 27 -1.42 7.48 9.58
N PRO A 28 -0.37 7.74 10.39
CA PRO A 28 -0.32 7.32 11.79
C PRO A 28 -1.47 7.87 12.64
N GLU A 29 -1.96 9.07 12.34
CA GLU A 29 -3.03 9.75 13.08
C GLU A 29 -4.37 9.00 12.96
N LEU A 30 -4.58 8.29 11.84
CA LEU A 30 -5.78 7.51 11.55
C LEU A 30 -5.70 6.07 12.06
N GLU A 31 -4.55 5.62 12.57
CA GLU A 31 -4.33 4.23 12.96
C GLU A 31 -5.36 3.74 13.99
N THR A 32 -5.55 4.49 15.07
CA THR A 32 -6.47 4.12 16.15
C THR A 32 -7.90 3.97 15.64
N LEU A 33 -8.36 4.92 14.80
CA LEU A 33 -9.69 4.89 14.21
C LEU A 33 -9.85 3.70 13.25
N ALA A 34 -8.85 3.44 12.40
CA ALA A 34 -8.89 2.32 11.47
C ALA A 34 -8.92 0.98 12.20
N ARG A 35 -8.13 0.81 13.27
CA ARG A 35 -8.17 -0.40 14.10
C ARG A 35 -9.53 -0.60 14.76
N GLN A 36 -10.14 0.48 15.25
CA GLN A 36 -11.48 0.43 15.82
C GLN A 36 -12.51 -0.03 14.78
N ILE A 37 -12.49 0.56 13.58
CA ILE A 37 -13.40 0.20 12.49
C ILE A 37 -13.17 -1.22 11.98
N LEU A 38 -11.93 -1.69 11.89
CA LEU A 38 -11.62 -2.99 11.25
C LEU A 38 -11.67 -4.17 12.20
N TYR A 39 -11.46 -3.97 13.50
CA TYR A 39 -11.41 -5.06 14.48
C TYR A 39 -12.62 -5.14 15.40
N SER A 40 -13.42 -4.08 15.52
CA SER A 40 -14.65 -4.12 16.30
C SER A 40 -15.67 -5.11 15.73
N ASP A 41 -16.29 -5.89 16.60
CA ASP A 41 -17.43 -6.76 16.27
C ASP A 41 -18.70 -5.96 15.94
N THR A 42 -18.84 -4.80 16.58
CA THR A 42 -20.01 -3.95 16.47
C THR A 42 -19.71 -2.71 15.65
N ASP A 43 -20.69 -2.21 14.90
CA ASP A 43 -20.56 -0.96 14.18
C ASP A 43 -20.33 0.20 15.17
N ILE A 44 -19.26 0.97 14.95
CA ILE A 44 -18.85 2.08 15.83
C ILE A 44 -19.86 3.24 15.83
N THR A 45 -20.71 3.32 14.80
CA THR A 45 -21.73 4.36 14.66
C THR A 45 -23.07 3.95 15.25
N ALA A 46 -23.25 2.66 15.56
CA ALA A 46 -24.51 2.14 16.06
C ALA A 46 -24.67 2.39 17.56
N THR A 47 -25.87 2.82 17.95
CA THR A 47 -26.24 2.99 19.38
C THR A 47 -26.40 1.65 20.10
N ASN A 48 -26.69 0.57 19.35
CA ASN A 48 -26.95 -0.75 19.92
C ASN A 48 -25.80 -1.72 19.59
N PRO A 49 -25.27 -2.48 20.58
CA PRO A 49 -24.17 -3.43 20.37
C PRO A 49 -24.57 -4.69 19.58
N GLY A 50 -25.83 -4.83 19.16
CA GLY A 50 -26.28 -5.94 18.31
C GLY A 50 -26.03 -5.72 16.81
N VAL A 51 -25.58 -4.52 16.40
CA VAL A 51 -25.34 -4.22 14.98
C VAL A 51 -23.96 -4.72 14.58
N ILE A 52 -23.95 -5.73 13.71
CA ILE A 52 -22.74 -6.34 13.18
C ILE A 52 -21.97 -5.33 12.33
N ASN A 53 -20.66 -5.26 12.53
CA ASN A 53 -19.77 -4.46 11.71
C ASN A 53 -19.51 -5.14 10.34
N PRO A 54 -19.92 -4.53 9.21
CA PRO A 54 -19.70 -5.10 7.88
C PRO A 54 -18.25 -4.97 7.38
N LEU A 55 -17.45 -4.09 7.98
CA LEU A 55 -16.05 -3.84 7.59
C LEU A 55 -15.04 -4.66 8.40
N LYS A 56 -15.52 -5.48 9.34
CA LYS A 56 -14.66 -6.28 10.19
C LYS A 56 -13.79 -7.21 9.35
N GLY A 57 -12.47 -7.05 9.47
CA GLY A 57 -11.48 -7.89 8.78
C GLY A 57 -11.49 -7.78 7.25
N VAL A 58 -12.19 -6.80 6.67
CA VAL A 58 -12.24 -6.63 5.20
C VAL A 58 -10.90 -6.11 4.66
N PHE A 59 -10.22 -5.26 5.45
CA PHE A 59 -8.94 -4.68 5.08
C PHE A 59 -7.87 -4.98 6.12
N GLU A 60 -6.62 -5.07 5.66
CA GLU A 60 -5.42 -5.07 6.49
C GLU A 60 -4.86 -3.64 6.54
N PRO A 61 -4.87 -2.97 7.72
CA PRO A 61 -4.38 -1.61 7.84
C PRO A 61 -2.85 -1.59 7.83
N VAL A 62 -2.28 -0.75 6.96
CA VAL A 62 -0.85 -0.49 6.86
C VAL A 62 -0.61 1.00 7.12
N VAL A 63 0.20 1.29 8.14
CA VAL A 63 0.48 2.66 8.56
C VAL A 63 1.71 3.17 7.82
N ILE A 64 1.58 4.31 7.16
CA ILE A 64 2.66 4.91 6.37
C ILE A 64 2.96 6.32 6.92
N PRO A 65 4.16 6.56 7.49
CA PRO A 65 4.50 7.85 8.10
C PRO A 65 4.68 8.99 7.08
N HIS A 66 4.82 8.67 5.80
CA HIS A 66 4.98 9.66 4.72
C HIS A 66 3.63 10.25 4.24
N ILE A 67 2.50 9.66 4.65
CA ILE A 67 1.17 10.24 4.42
C ILE A 67 0.94 11.22 5.57
N THR A 68 1.02 12.52 5.29
CA THR A 68 0.89 13.59 6.30
C THR A 68 -0.48 14.27 6.28
N ASP A 69 -1.31 13.96 5.28
CA ASP A 69 -2.67 14.44 5.16
C ASP A 69 -3.67 13.37 5.65
N TRP A 70 -4.95 13.73 5.71
CA TRP A 70 -6.03 12.81 6.07
C TRP A 70 -6.41 11.85 4.92
N SER A 71 -5.61 11.79 3.85
CA SER A 71 -5.86 10.91 2.72
C SER A 71 -5.70 9.45 3.15
N TRP A 72 -6.52 8.59 2.56
CA TRP A 72 -6.39 7.16 2.70
C TRP A 72 -6.41 6.48 1.34
N TYR A 73 -5.71 5.35 1.27
CA TYR A 73 -5.51 4.63 0.02
C TYR A 73 -5.95 3.17 0.18
N LEU A 74 -6.48 2.60 -0.89
CA LEU A 74 -6.75 1.19 -0.97
C LEU A 74 -5.84 0.57 -2.04
N ALA A 75 -5.31 -0.61 -1.74
CA ALA A 75 -4.57 -1.42 -2.70
C ALA A 75 -5.11 -2.85 -2.74
N ALA A 76 -5.14 -3.43 -3.93
CA ALA A 76 -5.46 -4.84 -4.14
C ALA A 76 -4.32 -5.72 -3.65
N SER A 77 -4.60 -7.03 -3.52
CA SER A 77 -3.53 -7.99 -3.33
C SER A 77 -2.70 -8.14 -4.61
N ALA A 78 -1.39 -8.25 -4.49
CA ALA A 78 -0.48 -8.57 -5.60
C ALA A 78 -0.85 -9.89 -6.32
N SER A 79 -1.57 -10.79 -5.65
CA SER A 79 -2.09 -12.02 -6.26
C SER A 79 -3.26 -11.79 -7.23
N GLU A 80 -4.00 -10.68 -7.09
CA GLU A 80 -5.07 -10.31 -8.04
C GLU A 80 -4.53 -9.42 -9.17
N ILE A 81 -3.72 -8.42 -8.81
CA ILE A 81 -3.17 -7.45 -9.75
C ILE A 81 -1.89 -6.86 -9.17
N ASP A 82 -0.84 -6.81 -9.98
CA ASP A 82 0.41 -6.19 -9.59
C ASP A 82 0.33 -4.67 -9.79
N THR A 83 0.35 -3.92 -8.68
CA THR A 83 0.19 -2.46 -8.69
C THR A 83 1.53 -1.72 -8.64
N VAL A 84 2.46 -2.21 -7.82
CA VAL A 84 3.74 -1.53 -7.53
C VAL A 84 4.85 -2.56 -7.66
N GLU A 85 5.72 -2.34 -8.63
CA GLU A 85 6.82 -3.24 -8.93
C GLU A 85 8.15 -2.61 -8.47
N VAL A 86 9.00 -3.43 -7.84
CA VAL A 86 10.35 -3.05 -7.44
C VAL A 86 11.34 -3.86 -8.27
N ALA A 87 12.09 -3.17 -9.13
CA ALA A 87 13.10 -3.78 -9.98
C ALA A 87 14.51 -3.51 -9.46
N PHE A 88 15.35 -4.54 -9.47
CA PHE A 88 16.75 -4.45 -9.07
C PHE A 88 17.67 -4.61 -10.28
N LEU A 89 18.75 -3.82 -10.33
CA LEU A 89 19.69 -3.91 -11.44
C LEU A 89 20.36 -5.29 -11.46
N ASN A 90 20.28 -5.99 -12.59
CA ASN A 90 20.77 -7.36 -12.77
C ASN A 90 20.24 -8.37 -11.75
N GLY A 91 19.07 -8.11 -11.13
CA GLY A 91 18.49 -8.97 -10.10
C GLY A 91 19.26 -8.98 -8.78
N GLN A 92 20.21 -8.07 -8.58
CA GLN A 92 20.96 -7.95 -7.31
C GLN A 92 20.10 -7.25 -6.26
N GLN A 93 19.41 -8.02 -5.42
CA GLN A 93 18.57 -7.49 -4.34
C GLN A 93 19.38 -7.07 -3.10
N SER A 94 20.56 -7.65 -2.92
CA SER A 94 21.44 -7.34 -1.79
C SER A 94 22.33 -6.14 -2.11
N PRO A 95 22.63 -5.29 -1.11
CA PRO A 95 23.61 -4.22 -1.27
C PRO A 95 24.98 -4.77 -1.66
N THR A 96 25.63 -4.13 -2.63
CA THR A 96 27.03 -4.40 -2.94
C THR A 96 27.91 -3.63 -1.94
N ILE A 97 28.83 -4.34 -1.30
CA ILE A 97 29.77 -3.79 -0.32
C ILE A 97 31.18 -3.90 -0.90
N GLU A 98 31.81 -2.76 -1.15
CA GLU A 98 33.22 -2.64 -1.53
C GLU A 98 34.00 -2.16 -0.30
N GLN A 99 35.15 -2.77 0.00
CA GLN A 99 35.98 -2.42 1.15
C GLN A 99 37.42 -2.14 0.73
N MET A 100 38.02 -1.08 1.26
CA MET A 100 39.41 -0.70 0.98
C MET A 100 40.14 -0.33 2.28
N PRO A 101 41.34 -0.86 2.52
CA PRO A 101 42.17 -0.43 3.64
C PRO A 101 42.68 0.99 3.40
N GLY A 102 42.65 1.83 4.44
CA GLY A 102 43.17 3.19 4.41
C GLY A 102 44.69 3.21 4.24
N TRP A 103 45.20 4.11 3.38
CA TRP A 103 46.64 4.26 3.16
C TRP A 103 47.30 5.21 4.18
N ASN A 104 46.62 6.31 4.52
CA ASN A 104 47.15 7.34 5.44
C ASN A 104 46.71 7.15 6.90
N THR A 105 45.77 6.26 7.16
CA THR A 105 45.21 6.02 8.49
C THR A 105 44.83 4.56 8.60
N ASP A 106 45.15 3.95 9.74
CA ASP A 106 44.81 2.58 10.04
C ASP A 106 43.29 2.48 10.25
N GLY A 107 42.60 2.10 9.18
CA GLY A 107 41.13 2.10 9.11
C GLY A 107 40.64 1.37 7.86
N MET A 108 39.36 1.02 7.88
CA MET A 108 38.68 0.36 6.76
C MET A 108 37.61 1.31 6.21
N GLU A 109 37.66 1.57 4.91
CA GLU A 109 36.62 2.30 4.20
C GLU A 109 35.62 1.32 3.60
N TYR A 110 34.33 1.59 3.78
CA TYR A 110 33.24 0.79 3.22
C TYR A 110 32.41 1.65 2.29
N LYS A 111 32.18 1.14 1.08
CA LYS A 111 31.23 1.71 0.12
C LYS A 111 30.08 0.73 -0.06
N VAL A 112 28.88 1.20 0.25
CA VAL A 112 27.65 0.42 0.13
C VAL A 112 26.80 1.04 -0.97
N ARG A 113 26.42 0.24 -1.98
CA ARG A 113 25.56 0.67 -3.08
C ARG A 113 24.40 -0.30 -3.30
N VAL A 114 23.23 0.25 -3.64
CA VAL A 114 22.04 -0.49 -4.03
C VAL A 114 21.44 0.21 -5.24
N ASP A 115 21.23 -0.54 -6.32
CA ASP A 115 20.63 -0.04 -7.55
C ASP A 115 19.22 -0.65 -7.70
N PHE A 116 18.20 0.16 -7.40
CA PHE A 116 16.80 -0.24 -7.48
C PHE A 116 15.94 0.84 -8.14
N GLY A 117 14.83 0.42 -8.76
CA GLY A 117 13.80 1.28 -9.31
C GLY A 117 12.43 0.84 -8.81
N VAL A 118 11.55 1.81 -8.60
CA VAL A 118 10.16 1.55 -8.18
C VAL A 118 9.22 2.21 -9.19
N TRP A 119 8.21 1.48 -9.64
CA TRP A 119 7.22 2.02 -10.56
C TRP A 119 5.80 1.58 -10.20
N CYS A 120 4.83 2.48 -10.40
CA CYS A 120 3.41 2.16 -10.30
C CYS A 120 2.94 1.60 -11.65
N TYR A 121 2.86 0.28 -11.75
CA TYR A 121 2.56 -0.40 -13.00
C TYR A 121 1.08 -0.31 -13.38
N GLU A 122 0.19 -0.61 -12.44
CA GLU A 122 -1.25 -0.70 -12.71
C GLU A 122 -2.08 0.09 -11.69
N TYR A 123 -2.67 1.18 -12.15
CA TYR A 123 -3.47 2.09 -11.33
C TYR A 123 -4.82 1.50 -10.93
N ARG A 124 -5.34 0.51 -11.68
CA ARG A 124 -6.69 -0.02 -11.43
C ARG A 124 -6.83 -0.77 -10.11
N GLY A 125 -5.72 -1.33 -9.63
CA GLY A 125 -5.62 -1.97 -8.32
C GLY A 125 -5.45 -1.00 -7.16
N MET A 126 -5.40 0.31 -7.42
CA MET A 126 -5.21 1.34 -6.40
C MET A 126 -6.37 2.33 -6.41
N TYR A 127 -6.67 2.89 -5.23
CA TYR A 127 -7.65 3.96 -5.08
C TYR A 127 -7.19 4.94 -4.02
N LYS A 128 -7.30 6.23 -4.30
CA LYS A 128 -7.05 7.31 -3.33
C LYS A 128 -8.37 7.96 -2.95
N ASN A 129 -8.56 8.23 -1.66
CA ASN A 129 -9.53 9.18 -1.16
C ASN A 129 -8.77 10.32 -0.47
N ALA A 130 -9.19 11.57 -0.71
CA ALA A 130 -8.58 12.74 -0.07
C ALA A 130 -8.83 12.80 1.45
N GLY A 131 -9.73 11.95 1.96
CA GLY A 131 -10.17 11.99 3.34
C GLY A 131 -11.08 13.17 3.63
N ALA A 132 -11.67 13.15 4.81
CA ALA A 132 -12.33 14.30 5.39
C ALA A 132 -11.55 14.65 6.67
N GLN A 133 -11.18 15.92 6.81
CA GLN A 133 -10.58 16.38 8.05
C GLN A 133 -11.62 16.22 9.17
N PRO A 134 -11.25 15.60 10.31
CA PRO A 134 -12.14 15.57 11.46
C PRO A 134 -12.42 17.01 11.92
N ALA A 135 -13.71 17.31 12.13
CA ALA A 135 -14.18 18.63 12.59
C ALA A 135 -13.76 18.90 14.04
#